data_AF-A0A0H5PWC2-F1
#
_entry.id   AF-A0A0H5PWC2-F1
#
_cell.length_a   1.000
_cell.length_b   1.000
_cell.length_c   1.000
_cell.angle_alpha   90.00
_cell.angle_beta   90.00
_cell.angle_gamma   90.00
#
_symmetry.space_group_name_H-M   'P 1'
#
loop_
_entity.id
_entity.type
_entity.pdbx_description
1 polymer ?
#
loop_
_entity_poly.entity_id
_entity_poly.type
_entity_poly.pdbx_seq_one_letter_code
_entity_poly.pdbx_strand_id
1 'polypeptide(L)'
;MLNKIEVMDAIQGLSRTQVDILKALADRIQQREAEAKRMNLDTISYSYRLTMEDQHNILPELETDEDVIEKMWWALNNLRFSAVHRLKGNTVHCDVWILKFSRNIYDNSLYILIDKDRIEEYRALAA
;
A
#
# COMPACT_ATOMS: atom_id res chain seq x y z
N MET A 1 -3.86 17.42 -0.89
CA MET A 1 -2.85 16.47 -1.38
C MET A 1 -1.62 16.76 -0.58
N LEU A 2 -1.05 15.74 0.05
CA LEU A 2 0.19 15.92 0.81
C LEU A 2 1.36 16.11 -0.16
N ASN A 3 2.30 16.98 0.19
CA ASN A 3 3.58 17.05 -0.53
C ASN A 3 4.50 15.91 -0.08
N LYS A 4 5.61 15.70 -0.81
CA LYS A 4 6.55 14.58 -0.54
C LYS A 4 7.08 14.56 0.90
N ILE A 5 7.35 15.72 1.50
CA ILE A 5 7.86 15.82 2.89
C ILE A 5 6.76 15.37 3.86
N GLU A 6 5.53 15.84 3.67
CA GLU A 6 4.38 15.46 4.50
C GLU A 6 4.06 13.97 4.40
N VAL A 7 4.25 13.36 3.21
CA VAL A 7 4.11 11.91 3.03
C VAL A 7 5.19 11.15 3.80
N MET A 8 6.44 11.62 3.78
CA MET A 8 7.54 11.03 4.56
C MET A 8 7.29 11.13 6.07
N ASP A 9 6.81 12.27 6.55
CA ASP A 9 6.46 12.45 7.96
C ASP A 9 5.28 11.54 8.36
N ALA A 10 4.28 11.39 7.48
CA ALA A 10 3.12 10.53 7.73
C ALA A 10 3.48 9.04 7.86
N ILE A 11 4.61 8.59 7.31
CA ILE A 11 5.07 7.20 7.43
C ILE A 11 6.09 6.98 8.55
N GLN A 12 6.63 8.03 9.20
CA GLN A 12 7.62 7.88 10.29
C GLN A 12 7.09 7.07 11.48
N GLY A 13 5.78 7.14 11.76
CA GLY A 13 5.14 6.38 12.83
C GLY A 13 4.81 4.93 12.48
N LEU A 14 5.12 4.48 11.25
CA LEU A 14 4.82 3.13 10.79
C LEU A 14 6.00 2.18 11.04
N SER A 15 5.70 0.90 11.23
CA SER A 15 6.74 -0.12 11.27
C SER A 15 7.41 -0.28 9.92
N ARG A 16 8.64 -0.82 9.90
CA ARG A 16 9.37 -1.12 8.67
C ARG A 16 8.53 -1.93 7.68
N THR A 17 7.91 -3.03 8.13
CA THR A 17 7.03 -3.85 7.29
C THR A 17 5.87 -3.06 6.70
N GLN A 18 5.26 -2.16 7.48
CA GLN A 18 4.17 -1.32 6.96
C GLN A 18 4.66 -0.37 5.87
N VAL A 19 5.83 0.25 6.05
CA VAL A 19 6.45 1.12 5.03
C VAL A 19 6.79 0.32 3.78
N ASP A 20 7.37 -0.87 3.93
CA ASP A 20 7.77 -1.73 2.81
C ASP A 20 6.54 -2.22 2.02
N ILE A 21 5.41 -2.50 2.68
CA ILE A 21 4.12 -2.73 2.03
C ILE A 21 3.68 -1.52 1.21
N LEU A 22 3.74 -0.31 1.78
CA LEU A 22 3.32 0.91 1.06
C LEU A 22 4.19 1.17 -0.18
N LYS A 23 5.50 0.89 -0.09
CA LYS A 23 6.42 0.98 -1.24
C LYS A 23 6.13 -0.07 -2.30
N ALA A 24 5.91 -1.33 -1.91
CA ALA A 24 5.52 -2.37 -2.86
C ALA A 24 4.20 -2.01 -3.59
N LEU A 25 3.23 -1.43 -2.88
CA LEU A 25 2.01 -0.92 -3.49
C LEU A 25 2.29 0.24 -4.45
N ALA A 26 3.17 1.18 -4.10
CA ALA A 26 3.57 2.29 -4.95
C ALA A 26 4.17 1.80 -6.29
N ASP A 27 5.04 0.79 -6.24
CA ASP A 27 5.63 0.18 -7.43
C ASP A 27 4.55 -0.50 -8.30
N ARG A 28 3.61 -1.24 -7.68
CA ARG A 28 2.49 -1.88 -8.40
C ARG A 28 1.55 -0.87 -9.05
N ILE A 29 1.31 0.28 -8.39
CA ILE A 29 0.55 1.40 -8.95
C ILE A 29 1.25 1.93 -10.19
N GLN A 30 2.54 2.25 -10.09
CA GLN A 30 3.30 2.78 -11.21
C GLN A 30 3.34 1.81 -12.40
N GLN A 31 3.53 0.52 -12.16
CA GLN A 31 3.49 -0.52 -13.20
C GLN A 31 2.13 -0.56 -13.90
N ARG A 32 1.04 -0.55 -13.14
CA ARG A 32 -0.32 -0.62 -13.69
C ARG A 32 -0.71 0.64 -14.46
N GLU A 33 -0.31 1.83 -13.98
CA GLU A 33 -0.52 3.08 -14.71
C GLU A 33 0.24 3.11 -16.03
N ALA A 34 1.49 2.63 -16.03
CA ALA A 34 2.29 2.51 -17.25
C ALA A 34 1.68 1.52 -18.25
N GLU A 35 1.13 0.39 -17.78
CA GLU A 35 0.44 -0.60 -18.61
C GLU A 35 -0.87 -0.04 -19.19
N ALA A 36 -1.71 0.56 -18.35
CA ALA A 36 -2.97 1.17 -18.77
C ALA A 36 -2.76 2.24 -19.84
N LYS A 37 -1.70 3.06 -19.70
CA LYS A 37 -1.30 4.05 -20.70
C LYS A 37 -0.89 3.41 -22.03
N ARG A 38 -0.14 2.30 -22.00
CA ARG A 38 0.24 1.56 -23.22
C ARG A 38 -0.96 0.93 -23.93
N MET A 39 -1.96 0.49 -23.16
CA MET A 39 -3.15 -0.18 -23.66
C MET A 39 -4.32 0.77 -23.96
N ASN A 40 -4.15 2.08 -23.72
CA ASN A 40 -5.19 3.09 -23.87
C ASN A 40 -6.47 2.77 -23.08
N LEU A 41 -6.31 2.36 -21.81
CA LEU A 41 -7.41 2.05 -20.89
C LEU A 41 -7.82 3.30 -20.11
N ASP A 42 -9.13 3.62 -20.13
CA ASP A 42 -9.70 4.78 -19.43
C ASP A 42 -9.91 4.55 -17.92
N THR A 43 -9.89 3.28 -17.48
CA THR A 43 -10.17 2.91 -16.08
C THR A 43 -9.15 1.92 -15.55
N ILE A 44 -8.67 2.19 -14.34
CA ILE A 44 -7.70 1.36 -13.63
C ILE A 44 -8.35 0.84 -12.34
N SER A 45 -8.21 -0.45 -12.07
CA SER A 45 -8.59 -1.04 -10.77
C SER A 45 -7.59 -0.63 -9.69
N TYR A 46 -8.12 -0.15 -8.55
CA TYR A 46 -7.33 0.22 -7.36
C TYR A 46 -7.20 -0.93 -6.35
N SER A 47 -7.49 -2.16 -6.78
CA SER A 47 -7.21 -3.39 -6.04
C SER A 47 -5.89 -3.98 -6.52
N TYR A 48 -4.86 -3.93 -5.68
CA TYR A 48 -3.51 -4.37 -6.00
C TYR A 48 -3.22 -5.72 -5.35
N ARG A 49 -2.51 -6.57 -6.07
CA ARG A 49 -2.14 -7.91 -5.62
C ARG A 49 -0.67 -7.90 -5.20
N LEU A 50 -0.41 -8.39 -3.99
CA LEU A 50 0.92 -8.85 -3.56
C LEU A 50 0.92 -10.38 -3.63
N THR A 51 1.76 -10.95 -4.47
CA THR A 51 1.97 -12.40 -4.56
C THR A 51 2.68 -12.91 -3.31
N MET A 52 2.81 -14.22 -3.13
CA MET A 52 3.68 -14.75 -2.07
C MET A 52 5.14 -14.35 -2.28
N GLU A 53 5.62 -14.29 -3.52
CA GLU A 53 6.96 -13.80 -3.85
C GLU A 53 7.15 -12.34 -3.38
N ASP A 54 6.17 -11.46 -3.64
CA ASP A 54 6.22 -10.08 -3.14
C ASP A 54 6.28 -10.02 -1.62
N GLN A 55 5.52 -10.87 -0.93
CA GLN A 55 5.47 -10.92 0.52
C GLN A 55 6.81 -11.39 1.11
N HIS A 56 7.44 -12.39 0.51
CA HIS A 56 8.80 -12.84 0.87
C HIS A 56 9.85 -11.76 0.59
N ASN A 57 9.71 -10.99 -0.48
CA ASN A 57 10.62 -9.86 -0.76
C ASN A 57 10.49 -8.74 0.29
N ILE A 58 9.31 -8.58 0.89
CA ILE A 58 9.06 -7.62 1.99
C ILE A 58 9.61 -8.14 3.32
N LEU A 59 9.51 -9.45 3.56
CA LEU A 59 9.91 -10.12 4.80
C LEU A 59 10.94 -11.23 4.54
N PRO A 60 12.12 -10.89 3.97
CA PRO A 60 13.10 -11.90 3.54
C PRO A 60 13.73 -12.66 4.71
N GLU A 61 13.54 -12.18 5.94
CA GLU A 61 14.02 -12.85 7.15
C GLU A 61 13.15 -14.04 7.61
N LEU A 62 11.95 -14.22 7.05
CA LEU A 62 11.03 -15.28 7.43
C LEU A 62 11.13 -16.45 6.46
N GLU A 63 11.34 -17.66 6.99
CA GLU A 63 11.61 -18.85 6.18
C GLU A 63 10.34 -19.55 5.68
N THR A 64 9.21 -19.36 6.36
CA THR A 64 7.97 -20.08 6.05
C THR A 64 6.89 -19.15 5.50
N ASP A 65 6.08 -19.69 4.58
CA ASP A 65 4.91 -18.98 4.07
C ASP A 65 3.92 -18.60 5.18
N GLU A 66 3.77 -19.44 6.21
CA GLU A 66 2.84 -19.21 7.30
C GLU A 66 3.24 -17.98 8.14
N ASP A 67 4.53 -17.89 8.52
CA ASP A 67 5.05 -16.74 9.28
C ASP A 67 4.95 -15.44 8.47
N VAL A 68 5.26 -15.51 7.17
CA VAL A 68 5.14 -14.37 6.25
C VAL A 68 3.70 -13.90 6.17
N ILE A 69 2.75 -14.82 5.95
CA ILE A 69 1.33 -14.48 5.85
C ILE A 69 0.82 -13.87 7.16
N GLU A 70 1.16 -14.45 8.31
CA GLU A 70 0.75 -13.92 9.61
C GLU A 70 1.30 -12.51 9.82
N LYS A 71 2.60 -12.30 9.59
CA LYS A 71 3.25 -11.00 9.77
C LYS A 71 2.68 -9.95 8.82
N MET A 72 2.45 -10.30 7.56
CA MET A 72 1.80 -9.43 6.58
C MET A 72 0.37 -9.08 6.99
N TRP A 73 -0.40 -10.06 7.47
CA TRP A 73 -1.78 -9.87 7.93
C TRP A 73 -1.85 -8.87 9.08
N TRP A 74 -0.96 -8.99 10.08
CA TRP A 74 -0.90 -8.03 11.19
C TRP A 74 -0.45 -6.65 10.74
N ALA A 75 0.54 -6.55 9.86
CA ALA A 75 1.01 -5.26 9.33
C ALA A 75 -0.10 -4.53 8.55
N LEU A 76 -0.87 -5.25 7.73
CA LEU A 76 -2.02 -4.70 6.99
C LEU A 76 -3.16 -4.30 7.91
N ASN A 77 -3.48 -5.10 8.94
CA ASN A 77 -4.47 -4.71 9.94
C ASN A 77 -4.09 -3.39 10.61
N ASN A 78 -2.83 -3.25 11.03
CA ASN A 78 -2.35 -2.02 11.65
C ASN A 78 -2.37 -0.84 10.66
N LEU A 79 -1.97 -1.05 9.40
CA LEU A 79 -2.02 -0.02 8.35
C LEU A 79 -3.43 0.52 8.10
N ARG A 80 -4.45 -0.33 8.22
CA ARG A 80 -5.85 0.07 8.06
C ARG A 80 -6.30 1.06 9.14
N PHE A 81 -5.69 1.02 10.31
CA PHE A 81 -5.99 1.92 11.43
C PHE A 81 -4.98 3.08 11.55
N SER A 82 -3.89 3.05 10.80
CA SER A 82 -2.95 4.16 10.71
C SER A 82 -3.59 5.33 9.97
N ALA A 83 -3.92 6.39 10.71
CA ALA A 83 -4.48 7.61 10.17
C ALA A 83 -3.39 8.47 9.50
N VAL A 84 -3.69 8.94 8.30
CA VAL A 84 -2.96 10.03 7.65
C VAL A 84 -3.67 11.32 7.97
N HIS A 85 -3.01 12.18 8.74
CA HIS A 85 -3.55 13.49 9.07
C HIS A 85 -3.14 14.50 8.01
N ARG A 86 -4.13 15.25 7.50
CA ARG A 86 -3.88 16.39 6.62
C ARG A 86 -4.62 17.62 7.11
N LEU A 87 -3.97 18.77 6.97
CA LEU A 87 -4.60 20.06 7.18
C LEU A 87 -5.15 20.57 5.85
N LYS A 88 -6.44 20.90 5.81
CA LYS A 88 -7.07 21.58 4.68
C LYS A 88 -7.79 22.83 5.19
N GLY A 89 -7.12 23.98 5.07
CA GLY A 89 -7.54 25.20 5.76
C GLY A 89 -7.44 25.01 7.27
N ASN A 90 -8.55 25.20 8.00
CA ASN A 90 -8.62 25.04 9.45
C ASN A 90 -9.16 23.66 9.89
N THR A 91 -9.35 22.73 8.97
CA THR A 91 -9.90 21.39 9.25
C THR A 91 -8.81 20.33 9.16
N VAL A 92 -8.71 19.49 10.19
CA VAL A 92 -7.92 18.25 10.16
C VAL A 92 -8.79 17.16 9.54
N HIS A 93 -8.31 16.55 8.46
CA HIS A 93 -8.89 15.33 7.92
C HIS A 93 -8.03 14.13 8.32
N CYS A 94 -8.68 13.04 8.71
CA CYS A 94 -8.06 11.75 8.99
C CYS A 94 -8.42 10.79 7.87
N ASP A 95 -7.45 10.48 7.02
CA ASP A 95 -7.60 9.49 5.95
C ASP A 95 -6.88 8.19 6.32
N VAL A 96 -7.06 7.12 5.55
CA VAL A 96 -6.36 5.84 5.75
C VAL A 96 -5.49 5.51 4.54
N TRP A 97 -4.43 4.72 4.76
CA TRP A 97 -3.59 4.25 3.66
C TRP A 97 -4.33 3.22 2.79
N ILE A 98 -4.92 2.21 3.43
CA ILE A 98 -5.65 1.14 2.75
C ILE A 98 -7.10 1.10 3.23
N LEU A 99 -8.03 0.83 2.30
CA LEU A 99 -9.46 0.73 2.60
C LEU A 99 -9.82 -0.67 3.11
N LYS A 100 -9.30 -1.70 2.44
CA LYS A 100 -9.60 -3.11 2.70
C LYS A 100 -8.47 -3.99 2.18
N PHE A 101 -8.32 -5.18 2.75
CA PHE A 101 -7.50 -6.24 2.17
C PHE A 101 -8.15 -7.61 2.39
N SER A 102 -7.71 -8.60 1.60
CA SER A 102 -8.16 -9.99 1.69
C SER A 102 -7.08 -10.95 1.18
N ARG A 103 -6.99 -12.13 1.80
CA ARG A 103 -6.12 -13.23 1.34
C ARG A 103 -6.87 -14.12 0.36
N ASN A 104 -6.23 -14.46 -0.75
CA ASN A 104 -6.68 -15.53 -1.63
C ASN A 104 -6.29 -16.88 -1.04
N ILE A 105 -7.26 -17.78 -0.87
CA ILE A 105 -7.06 -19.08 -0.25
C ILE A 105 -6.27 -20.08 -1.11
N TYR A 106 -6.19 -19.85 -2.43
CA TYR A 106 -5.56 -20.80 -3.35
C TYR A 106 -4.05 -20.58 -3.50
N ASP A 107 -3.60 -19.33 -3.45
CA ASP A 107 -2.22 -18.95 -3.74
C ASP A 107 -1.62 -18.00 -2.70
N ASN A 108 -2.33 -17.77 -1.59
CA ASN A 108 -1.94 -16.91 -0.48
C ASN A 108 -1.63 -15.44 -0.86
N SER A 109 -2.03 -15.00 -2.05
CA SER A 109 -1.84 -13.61 -2.46
C SER A 109 -2.73 -12.69 -1.63
N LEU A 110 -2.22 -11.50 -1.32
CA LEU A 110 -2.97 -10.45 -0.66
C LEU A 110 -3.49 -9.45 -1.69
N TYR A 111 -4.81 -9.27 -1.71
CA TYR A 111 -5.48 -8.24 -2.48
C TYR A 111 -5.75 -7.06 -1.57
N ILE A 112 -5.27 -5.88 -1.95
CA ILE A 112 -5.31 -4.66 -1.14
C ILE A 112 -6.00 -3.57 -1.95
N LEU A 113 -7.08 -3.04 -1.40
CA LEU A 113 -7.84 -1.93 -1.98
C LEU A 113 -7.35 -0.61 -1.38
N ILE A 114 -6.92 0.30 -2.25
CA ILE A 114 -6.56 1.68 -1.87
C ILE A 114 -7.66 2.64 -2.33
N ASP A 115 -7.70 3.81 -1.71
CA ASP A 115 -8.53 4.91 -2.19
C ASP A 115 -7.85 5.59 -3.38
N LYS A 116 -8.59 5.78 -4.48
CA LYS A 116 -8.10 6.42 -5.70
C LYS A 116 -7.65 7.86 -5.45
N ASP A 117 -8.28 8.54 -4.49
CA ASP A 117 -8.00 9.95 -4.19
C ASP A 117 -6.66 10.11 -3.45
N ARG A 118 -5.99 9.00 -3.12
CA ARG A 118 -4.72 8.93 -2.40
C ARG A 118 -3.55 8.47 -3.27
N ILE A 119 -3.76 8.32 -4.57
CA ILE A 119 -2.75 7.77 -5.49
C ILE A 119 -1.48 8.62 -5.51
N GLU A 120 -1.60 9.94 -5.35
CA GLU A 120 -0.46 10.86 -5.40
C GLU A 120 0.48 10.65 -4.21
N GLU A 121 -0.07 10.32 -3.03
CA GLU A 121 0.74 9.95 -1.87
C GLU A 121 1.54 8.66 -2.13
N TYR A 122 0.95 7.66 -2.81
CA TYR A 122 1.68 6.47 -3.23
C TYR A 122 2.75 6.79 -4.28
N ARG A 123 2.46 7.64 -5.27
CA ARG A 123 3.46 8.08 -6.25
C ARG A 123 4.64 8.80 -5.60
N ALA A 124 4.41 9.52 -4.51
CA ALA A 124 5.50 10.15 -3.75
C ALA A 124 6.40 9.13 -3.02
N LEU A 125 5.91 7.91 -2.77
CA LEU A 125 6.66 6.79 -2.19
C LEU A 125 7.45 5.99 -3.23
N ALA A 126 7.03 6.01 -4.51
CA ALA A 126 7.79 5.43 -5.62
C ALA A 126 8.97 6.36 -5.97
N ALA A 127 10.11 6.17 -5.28
CA ALA A 127 11.33 6.94 -5.50
C ALA A 127 12.59 6.09 -5.25
#